data_AF-A0A7V9RM11-F1
#
_entry.id   AF-A0A7V9RM11-F1
#
_cell.length_a   1.000
_cell.length_b   1.000
_cell.length_c   1.000
_cell.angle_alpha   90.00
_cell.angle_beta   90.00
_cell.angle_gamma   90.00
#
_symmetry.space_group_name_H-M   'P 1'
#
loop_
_entity.id
_entity.type
_entity.pdbx_description
1 polymer ?
#
loop_
_entity_poly.entity_id
_entity_poly.type
_entity_poly.pdbx_seq_one_letter_code
_entity_poly.pdbx_strand_id
1 'polypeptide(L)'
;MIVPFPPGGTTDIVARSLGVELQKMWQQPVVIENRPGAGGNIGSELVAKSANDGYTLLMGTVGTHSINAALFAQSGNKMPFDPVKDFVPITLAAGVPNVMVVNSKLPVNTVSEFIAYAKTRPGQLNMASSGNGTSIHLTGELFKTMTGTYMVHLPYRGSAPALTDLLAGNTNVM
;
A
#
# COMPACT_ATOMS: atom_id res chain seq x y z
N MET A 1 10.82 8.93 -12.16
CA MET A 1 9.56 8.26 -11.78
C MET A 1 9.45 8.23 -10.26
N ILE A 2 8.39 8.86 -9.73
CA ILE A 2 8.09 8.93 -8.31
C ILE A 2 7.36 7.66 -7.87
N VAL A 3 7.84 7.07 -6.78
CA VAL A 3 7.19 5.98 -6.06
C VAL A 3 6.67 6.54 -4.74
N PRO A 4 5.35 6.56 -4.49
CA PRO A 4 4.78 7.21 -3.31
C PRO A 4 4.90 6.41 -2.00
N PHE A 5 5.82 5.44 -1.94
CA PHE A 5 6.05 4.53 -0.81
C PHE A 5 7.54 4.30 -0.58
N PRO A 6 7.97 3.82 0.62
CA PRO A 6 9.38 3.60 0.90
C PRO A 6 10.01 2.53 -0.01
N PRO A 7 11.35 2.52 -0.09
CA PRO A 7 12.10 1.47 -0.77
C PRO A 7 11.78 0.06 -0.22
N GLY A 8 11.86 -0.95 -1.09
CA GLY A 8 11.69 -2.35 -0.72
C GLY A 8 10.23 -2.81 -0.56
N GLY A 9 9.24 -1.92 -0.71
CA GLY A 9 7.84 -2.30 -0.86
C GLY A 9 7.50 -2.75 -2.29
N THR A 10 6.35 -3.39 -2.48
CA THR A 10 5.88 -3.90 -3.78
C THR A 10 5.95 -2.85 -4.89
N THR A 11 5.46 -1.63 -4.64
CA THR A 11 5.48 -0.54 -5.64
C THR A 11 6.89 -0.18 -6.07
N ASP A 12 7.86 -0.17 -5.15
CA ASP A 12 9.27 0.10 -5.43
C ASP A 12 9.92 -1.02 -6.24
N ILE A 13 9.65 -2.28 -5.88
CA ILE A 13 10.15 -3.46 -6.61
C ILE A 13 9.66 -3.44 -8.07
N VAL A 14 8.36 -3.20 -8.29
CA VAL A 14 7.78 -3.10 -9.63
C VAL A 14 8.37 -1.91 -10.39
N ALA A 15 8.47 -0.74 -9.75
CA ALA A 15 9.01 0.47 -10.36
C ALA A 15 10.47 0.32 -10.79
N ARG A 16 11.32 -0.29 -9.97
CA ARG A 16 12.73 -0.55 -10.30
C ARG A 16 12.86 -1.59 -11.41
N SER A 17 12.05 -2.65 -11.39
CA SER A 17 12.04 -3.67 -12.45
C SER A 17 11.63 -3.05 -13.80
N LEU A 18 10.58 -2.23 -13.80
CA LEU A 18 10.11 -1.52 -14.99
C LEU A 18 11.14 -0.49 -15.47
N GLY A 19 11.76 0.26 -14.55
CA GLY A 19 12.75 1.29 -14.87
C GLY A 19 13.95 0.76 -15.66
N VAL A 20 14.41 -0.45 -15.35
CA VAL A 20 15.49 -1.13 -16.10
C VAL A 20 15.10 -1.36 -17.56
N GLU A 21 13.88 -1.85 -17.82
CA GLU A 21 13.41 -2.12 -19.18
C GLU A 21 13.09 -0.82 -19.94
N LEU A 22 12.48 0.16 -19.28
CA LEU A 22 12.22 1.48 -19.87
C LEU A 22 13.52 2.17 -20.28
N GLN A 23 14.57 2.10 -19.45
CA GLN A 23 15.87 2.68 -19.79
C GLN A 23 16.45 2.09 -21.08
N LYS A 24 16.32 0.76 -21.28
CA LYS A 24 16.77 0.10 -22.52
C LYS A 24 15.98 0.58 -23.74
N MET A 25 14.66 0.76 -23.59
CA MET A 25 13.80 1.18 -24.70
C MET A 25 13.96 2.66 -25.04
N TRP A 26 14.03 3.53 -24.04
CA TRP A 26 14.10 4.97 -24.23
C TRP A 26 15.52 5.48 -24.49
N GLN A 27 16.54 4.69 -24.19
CA GLN A 27 17.94 5.13 -24.23
C GLN A 27 18.16 6.37 -23.34
N GLN A 28 17.39 6.48 -22.26
CA GLN A 28 17.43 7.56 -21.28
C GLN A 28 17.31 6.96 -19.88
N PRO A 29 18.03 7.49 -18.87
CA PRO A 29 17.92 6.99 -17.50
C PRO A 29 16.51 7.13 -16.94
N VAL A 30 15.99 6.08 -16.30
CA VAL A 30 14.75 6.14 -15.52
C VAL A 30 15.10 6.18 -14.03
N VAL A 31 15.18 7.37 -13.47
CA VAL A 31 15.52 7.57 -12.06
C VAL A 31 14.29 7.30 -11.19
N ILE A 32 14.40 6.32 -10.28
CA ILE A 32 13.35 5.99 -9.30
C ILE A 32 13.57 6.77 -8.01
N GLU A 33 12.57 7.51 -7.58
CA GLU A 33 12.62 8.33 -6.37
C GLU A 33 11.44 8.02 -5.45
N ASN A 34 11.74 7.57 -4.23
CA ASN A 34 10.74 7.24 -3.22
C ASN A 34 10.33 8.51 -2.44
N ARG A 35 9.05 8.88 -2.52
CA ARG A 35 8.44 10.01 -1.79
C ARG A 35 7.26 9.52 -0.92
N PRO A 36 7.55 8.86 0.23
CA PRO A 36 6.51 8.25 1.06
C PRO A 36 5.73 9.27 1.90
N GLY A 37 4.55 8.85 2.36
CA GLY A 37 3.76 9.55 3.40
C GLY A 37 2.29 9.73 3.04
N ALA A 38 1.44 9.85 4.06
CA ALA A 38 -0.01 10.05 3.95
C ALA A 38 -0.71 9.08 2.97
N GLY A 39 -0.45 7.77 3.10
CA GLY A 39 -1.03 6.76 2.20
C GLY A 39 -0.60 6.90 0.73
N GLY A 40 0.51 7.59 0.47
CA GLY A 40 1.05 7.89 -0.85
C GLY A 40 0.64 9.24 -1.43
N ASN A 41 -0.14 10.05 -0.69
CA ASN A 41 -0.57 11.35 -1.18
C ASN A 41 0.58 12.33 -1.39
N ILE A 42 1.62 12.31 -0.55
CA ILE A 42 2.76 13.25 -0.67
C ILE A 42 3.47 13.10 -2.02
N GLY A 43 3.82 11.87 -2.41
CA GLY A 43 4.47 11.60 -3.70
C GLY A 43 3.52 11.85 -4.88
N SER A 44 2.23 11.55 -4.72
CA SER A 44 1.24 11.73 -5.79
C SER A 44 0.94 13.21 -6.05
N GLU A 45 0.81 14.02 -5.00
CA GLU A 45 0.64 15.47 -5.09
C GLU A 45 1.82 16.14 -5.79
N LEU A 46 3.05 15.68 -5.50
CA LEU A 46 4.24 16.19 -6.17
C LEU A 46 4.15 16.00 -7.69
N VAL A 47 3.70 14.83 -8.15
CA VAL A 47 3.56 14.57 -9.59
C VAL A 47 2.37 15.33 -10.18
N ALA A 48 1.23 15.39 -9.49
CA ALA A 48 0.06 16.16 -9.94
C ALA A 48 0.38 17.64 -10.19
N LYS A 49 1.33 18.20 -9.43
CA LYS A 49 1.77 19.60 -9.53
C LYS A 49 3.03 19.80 -10.39
N SER A 50 3.58 18.72 -10.94
CA SER A 50 4.77 18.79 -11.79
C SER A 50 4.46 19.29 -13.20
N ALA A 51 5.49 19.64 -13.97
CA ALA A 51 5.32 19.99 -15.38
C ALA A 51 4.74 18.79 -16.16
N ASN A 52 3.80 19.06 -17.04
CA ASN A 52 3.15 18.07 -17.90
C ASN A 52 3.99 17.75 -19.17
N ASP A 53 5.29 17.55 -18.98
CA ASP A 53 6.29 17.40 -20.05
C ASP A 53 6.76 15.95 -20.27
N GLY A 54 6.24 15.00 -19.49
CA GLY A 54 6.54 13.57 -19.58
C GLY A 54 7.79 13.11 -18.81
N TYR A 55 8.55 14.01 -18.18
CA TYR A 55 9.75 13.64 -17.41
C TYR A 55 9.44 13.25 -15.97
N THR A 56 8.28 13.66 -15.45
CA THR A 56 7.81 13.30 -14.11
C THR A 56 6.65 12.30 -14.20
N LEU A 57 6.96 11.03 -13.95
CA LEU A 57 5.98 9.94 -13.94
C LEU A 57 5.65 9.51 -12.52
N LEU A 58 4.41 9.08 -12.27
CA LEU A 58 3.97 8.50 -11.01
C LEU A 58 3.74 6.99 -11.16
N MET A 59 4.30 6.19 -10.24
CA MET A 59 3.84 4.82 -10.06
C MET A 59 2.58 4.82 -9.18
N GLY A 60 1.42 4.98 -9.83
CA GLY A 60 0.12 5.03 -9.17
C GLY A 60 -0.28 3.70 -8.53
N THR A 61 -1.08 3.78 -7.47
CA THR A 61 -1.63 2.60 -6.77
C THR A 61 -3.12 2.79 -6.47
N VAL A 62 -3.82 1.67 -6.21
CA VAL A 62 -5.22 1.68 -5.74
C VAL A 62 -5.40 2.55 -4.49
N GLY A 63 -4.39 2.62 -3.61
CA GLY A 63 -4.41 3.51 -2.45
C GLY A 63 -4.54 4.99 -2.86
N THR A 64 -3.61 5.45 -3.69
CA THR A 64 -3.51 6.85 -4.13
C THR A 64 -4.64 7.30 -5.07
N HIS A 65 -5.14 6.42 -5.94
CA HIS A 65 -6.09 6.78 -7.00
C HIS A 65 -7.53 6.32 -6.73
N SER A 66 -7.79 5.65 -5.60
CA SER A 66 -9.14 5.19 -5.25
C SER A 66 -9.43 5.30 -3.75
N ILE A 67 -8.67 4.59 -2.91
CA ILE A 67 -8.99 4.48 -1.47
C ILE A 67 -8.88 5.83 -0.76
N ASN A 68 -7.80 6.58 -1.00
CA ASN A 68 -7.57 7.87 -0.33
C ASN A 68 -8.68 8.87 -0.67
N ALA A 69 -9.18 8.90 -1.91
CA ALA A 69 -10.26 9.79 -2.30
C ALA A 69 -11.54 9.54 -1.49
N ALA A 70 -11.90 8.27 -1.27
CA ALA A 70 -13.04 7.90 -0.44
C ALA A 70 -12.83 8.26 1.04
N LEU A 71 -11.64 7.96 1.60
CA LEU A 71 -11.34 8.22 3.02
C LEU A 71 -11.29 9.72 3.35
N PHE A 72 -10.70 10.53 2.47
CA PHE A 72 -10.63 11.98 2.65
C PHE A 72 -12.02 12.61 2.52
N ALA A 73 -12.82 12.19 1.54
CA ALA A 73 -14.21 12.64 1.40
C ALA A 73 -15.04 12.35 2.68
N GLN A 74 -14.87 11.19 3.30
CA GLN A 74 -15.58 10.85 4.54
C GLN A 74 -15.07 11.58 5.79
N SER A 75 -13.78 11.89 5.85
CA SER A 75 -13.17 12.55 7.02
C SER A 75 -13.30 14.08 7.01
N GLY A 76 -13.93 14.67 5.99
CA GLY A 76 -13.99 16.13 5.81
C GLY A 76 -12.64 16.74 5.42
N ASN A 77 -11.62 15.92 5.17
CA ASN A 77 -10.30 16.36 4.74
C ASN A 77 -10.29 16.53 3.23
N LYS A 78 -9.65 17.59 2.74
CA LYS A 78 -9.50 17.82 1.31
C LYS A 78 -8.36 16.95 0.76
N MET A 79 -8.63 16.18 -0.29
CA MET A 79 -7.57 15.53 -1.06
C MET A 79 -6.66 16.60 -1.71
N PRO A 80 -5.32 16.41 -1.70
CA PRO A 80 -4.40 17.38 -2.27
C PRO A 80 -4.37 17.40 -3.81
N PHE A 81 -5.03 16.44 -4.47
CA PHE A 81 -5.17 16.31 -5.92
C PHE A 81 -6.48 15.57 -6.25
N ASP A 82 -6.97 15.71 -7.48
CA ASP A 82 -8.02 14.89 -8.08
C ASP A 82 -7.38 13.67 -8.77
N PRO A 83 -7.64 12.43 -8.31
CA PRO A 83 -6.98 11.23 -8.83
C PRO A 83 -7.35 10.89 -10.29
N VAL A 84 -8.37 11.55 -10.85
CA VAL A 84 -8.81 11.33 -12.24
C VAL A 84 -8.42 12.51 -13.12
N LYS A 85 -8.62 13.75 -12.67
CA LYS A 85 -8.39 14.94 -13.50
C LYS A 85 -6.94 15.40 -13.55
N ASP A 86 -6.18 15.17 -12.49
CA ASP A 86 -4.81 15.68 -12.39
C ASP A 86 -3.76 14.70 -12.96
N PHE A 87 -4.20 13.56 -13.50
CA PHE A 87 -3.32 12.52 -14.05
C PHE A 87 -3.79 12.03 -15.41
N VAL A 88 -2.83 11.81 -16.31
CA VAL A 88 -3.06 11.07 -17.57
C VAL A 88 -2.66 9.62 -17.35
N PRO A 89 -3.59 8.65 -17.42
CA PRO A 89 -3.24 7.24 -17.26
C PRO A 89 -2.43 6.75 -18.46
N ILE A 90 -1.29 6.09 -18.20
CA ILE A 90 -0.42 5.54 -19.25
C ILE A 90 -0.75 4.08 -19.50
N THR A 91 -0.59 3.23 -18.47
CA THR A 91 -0.88 1.80 -18.55
C THR A 91 -0.99 1.17 -17.17
N LEU A 92 -1.61 -0.01 -17.08
CA LEU A 92 -1.55 -0.83 -15.87
C LEU A 92 -0.19 -1.52 -15.81
N ALA A 93 0.64 -1.13 -14.85
CA ALA A 93 2.00 -1.68 -14.71
C ALA A 93 1.99 -3.16 -14.25
N ALA A 94 1.15 -3.51 -13.28
CA ALA A 94 1.03 -4.87 -12.75
C ALA A 94 -0.28 -5.07 -11.97
N GLY A 95 -0.80 -6.30 -11.97
CA GLY A 95 -1.81 -6.75 -11.02
C GLY A 95 -1.13 -7.52 -9.88
N VAL A 96 -1.32 -7.08 -8.63
CA VAL A 96 -0.71 -7.72 -7.46
C VAL A 96 -1.80 -8.14 -6.47
N PRO A 97 -2.01 -9.45 -6.24
CA PRO A 97 -2.94 -9.89 -5.22
C PRO A 97 -2.38 -9.59 -3.82
N ASN A 98 -3.27 -9.22 -2.89
CA ASN A 98 -2.92 -9.19 -1.47
C ASN A 98 -2.91 -10.62 -0.92
N VAL A 99 -1.97 -10.91 -0.02
CA VAL A 99 -1.82 -12.20 0.63
C VAL A 99 -1.85 -11.99 2.13
N MET A 100 -2.67 -12.76 2.83
CA MET A 100 -2.69 -12.79 4.28
C MET A 100 -1.51 -13.61 4.79
N VAL A 101 -0.67 -13.01 5.64
CA VAL A 101 0.49 -13.67 6.24
C VAL A 101 0.39 -13.54 7.75
N VAL A 102 0.59 -14.66 8.46
CA VAL A 102 0.58 -14.69 9.92
C VAL A 102 1.97 -14.92 10.48
N ASN A 103 2.24 -14.44 11.69
CA ASN A 103 3.47 -14.80 12.39
C ASN A 103 3.46 -16.30 12.73
N SER A 104 4.60 -16.98 12.54
CA SER A 104 4.75 -18.42 12.73
C SER A 104 4.58 -18.91 14.17
N LYS A 105 4.55 -18.01 15.17
CA LYS A 105 4.26 -18.36 16.57
C LYS A 105 2.77 -18.52 16.85
N LEU A 106 1.89 -18.12 15.93
CA LEU A 106 0.46 -18.38 16.08
C LEU A 106 0.16 -19.86 15.84
N PRO A 107 -0.67 -20.50 16.68
CA PRO A 107 -1.01 -21.92 16.54
C PRO A 107 -2.11 -22.12 15.49
N VAL A 108 -1.91 -21.60 14.28
CA VAL A 108 -2.89 -21.64 13.17
C VAL A 108 -2.17 -21.87 11.85
N ASN A 109 -2.71 -22.74 11.02
CA ASN A 109 -2.13 -23.15 9.74
C ASN A 109 -3.10 -22.90 8.57
N THR A 110 -4.35 -22.53 8.86
CA THR A 110 -5.36 -22.22 7.85
C THR A 110 -6.07 -20.91 8.17
N VAL A 111 -6.68 -20.30 7.15
CA VAL A 111 -7.51 -19.09 7.34
C VAL A 111 -8.69 -19.38 8.27
N SER A 112 -9.31 -20.56 8.17
CA SER A 112 -10.41 -20.97 9.05
C SER A 112 -9.97 -21.09 10.52
N GLU A 113 -8.81 -21.68 10.77
CA GLU A 113 -8.21 -21.74 12.11
C GLU A 113 -7.89 -20.33 12.64
N PHE A 114 -7.33 -19.45 11.81
CA PHE A 114 -7.08 -18.07 12.19
C PHE A 114 -8.37 -17.33 12.56
N ILE A 115 -9.44 -17.46 11.76
CA ILE A 115 -10.73 -16.84 12.04
C ILE A 115 -11.29 -17.33 13.39
N ALA A 116 -11.27 -18.64 13.63
CA ALA A 116 -11.70 -19.22 14.90
C ALA A 116 -10.86 -18.69 16.07
N TYR A 117 -9.54 -18.67 15.91
CA TYR A 117 -8.58 -18.19 16.90
C TYR A 117 -8.76 -16.70 17.24
N ALA A 118 -9.03 -15.86 16.23
CA ALA A 118 -9.24 -14.43 16.36
C ALA A 118 -10.60 -14.10 17.01
N LYS A 119 -11.66 -14.85 16.69
CA LYS A 119 -13.00 -14.65 17.27
C LYS A 119 -13.03 -14.81 18.79
N THR A 120 -12.23 -15.74 19.33
CA THR A 120 -12.15 -15.94 20.78
C THR A 120 -11.19 -14.97 21.47
N ARG A 121 -10.55 -14.07 20.73
CA ARG A 121 -9.51 -13.14 21.21
C ARG A 121 -9.71 -11.71 20.68
N PRO A 122 -10.91 -11.13 20.80
CA PRO A 122 -11.18 -9.80 20.25
C PRO A 122 -10.24 -8.77 20.86
N GLY A 123 -9.50 -8.06 20.01
CA GLY A 123 -8.61 -6.96 20.41
C GLY A 123 -7.26 -7.40 20.99
N GLN A 124 -7.02 -8.70 21.12
CA GLN A 124 -5.71 -9.23 21.54
C GLN A 124 -4.77 -9.48 20.36
N LEU A 125 -5.33 -9.61 19.15
CA LEU A 125 -4.54 -9.71 17.93
C LEU A 125 -4.39 -8.34 17.27
N ASN A 126 -3.27 -8.14 16.62
CA ASN A 126 -3.00 -6.95 15.83
C ASN A 126 -2.70 -7.29 14.37
N MET A 127 -2.90 -6.32 13.49
CA MET A 127 -2.76 -6.43 12.05
C MET A 127 -1.89 -5.29 11.52
N ALA A 128 -0.76 -5.64 10.92
CA ALA A 128 0.11 -4.67 10.27
C ALA A 128 -0.45 -4.25 8.91
N SER A 129 -0.05 -3.08 8.43
CA SER A 129 -0.28 -2.67 7.04
C SER A 129 0.81 -1.73 6.56
N SER A 130 0.85 -1.47 5.25
CA SER A 130 1.69 -0.41 4.67
C SER A 130 1.26 1.02 5.01
N GLY A 131 0.23 1.21 5.82
CA GLY A 131 -0.24 2.50 6.30
C GLY A 131 -1.74 2.70 6.10
N ASN A 132 -2.26 3.76 6.72
CA ASN A 132 -3.65 4.18 6.57
C ASN A 132 -3.96 4.46 5.08
N GLY A 133 -5.12 3.99 4.63
CA GLY A 133 -5.58 4.16 3.24
C GLY A 133 -4.90 3.27 2.19
N THR A 134 -4.03 2.36 2.59
CA THR A 134 -3.41 1.41 1.65
C THR A 134 -4.30 0.20 1.34
N SER A 135 -3.98 -0.53 0.27
CA SER A 135 -4.70 -1.75 -0.10
C SER A 135 -4.68 -2.80 1.03
N ILE A 136 -3.55 -2.97 1.71
CA ILE A 136 -3.41 -3.91 2.84
C ILE A 136 -4.32 -3.51 4.00
N HIS A 137 -4.38 -2.21 4.34
CA HIS A 137 -5.31 -1.73 5.37
C HIS A 137 -6.76 -2.02 5.01
N LEU A 138 -7.20 -1.69 3.79
CA LEU A 138 -8.58 -1.90 3.38
C LEU A 138 -8.95 -3.39 3.28
N THR A 139 -8.04 -4.24 2.79
CA THR A 139 -8.24 -5.70 2.79
C THR A 139 -8.38 -6.25 4.21
N GLY A 140 -7.57 -5.74 5.14
CA GLY A 140 -7.66 -6.10 6.55
C GLY A 140 -8.99 -5.72 7.21
N GLU A 141 -9.47 -4.50 6.97
CA GLU A 141 -10.78 -4.07 7.46
C GLU A 141 -11.92 -4.87 6.81
N LEU A 142 -11.84 -5.13 5.50
CA LEU A 142 -12.80 -6.00 4.80
C LEU A 142 -12.83 -7.41 5.41
N PHE A 143 -11.66 -7.98 5.71
CA PHE A 143 -11.54 -9.27 6.37
C PHE A 143 -12.22 -9.26 7.75
N LYS A 144 -11.95 -8.24 8.57
CA LYS A 144 -12.59 -8.07 9.89
C LYS A 144 -14.12 -8.02 9.77
N THR A 145 -14.64 -7.22 8.84
CA THR A 145 -16.08 -7.10 8.59
C THR A 145 -16.70 -8.42 8.13
N MET A 146 -16.11 -9.09 7.14
CA MET A 146 -16.66 -10.33 6.59
C MET A 146 -16.62 -11.48 7.60
N THR A 147 -15.62 -11.52 8.45
CA THR A 147 -15.42 -12.62 9.40
C THR A 147 -16.03 -12.36 10.77
N GLY A 148 -16.40 -11.11 11.08
CA GLY A 148 -16.81 -10.69 12.42
C GLY A 148 -15.69 -10.78 13.45
N THR A 149 -14.43 -10.66 13.01
CA THR A 149 -13.25 -10.62 13.90
C THR A 149 -12.90 -9.18 14.26
N TYR A 150 -12.23 -8.99 15.39
CA TYR A 150 -11.70 -7.68 15.78
C TYR A 150 -10.22 -7.78 16.10
N MET A 151 -9.42 -7.06 15.31
CA MET A 151 -7.96 -6.97 15.42
C MET A 151 -7.56 -5.49 15.39
N VAL A 152 -6.57 -5.13 16.20
CA VAL A 152 -6.03 -3.77 16.28
C VAL A 152 -5.18 -3.50 15.05
N HIS A 153 -5.50 -2.47 14.28
CA HIS A 153 -4.70 -2.07 13.12
C HIS A 153 -3.47 -1.27 13.55
N LEU A 154 -2.29 -1.68 13.07
CA LEU A 154 -1.01 -1.02 13.29
C LEU A 154 -0.47 -0.52 11.93
N PRO A 155 -0.59 0.79 11.63
CA PRO A 155 -0.13 1.34 10.37
C PRO A 155 1.38 1.59 10.38
N TYR A 156 2.08 1.03 9.40
CA TYR A 156 3.48 1.34 9.14
C TYR A 156 3.62 2.37 8.04
N ARG A 157 4.84 2.91 7.87
CA ARG A 157 5.15 3.82 6.77
C ARG A 157 5.39 3.10 5.44
N GLY A 158 5.10 1.81 5.32
CA GLY A 158 5.26 0.99 4.11
C GLY A 158 5.28 -0.51 4.44
N SER A 159 5.22 -1.38 3.42
CA SER A 159 5.18 -2.83 3.64
C SER A 159 6.48 -3.41 4.21
N ALA A 160 7.64 -2.84 3.84
CA ALA A 160 8.93 -3.34 4.29
C ALA A 160 9.07 -3.34 5.84
N PRO A 161 8.86 -2.22 6.56
CA PRO A 161 8.92 -2.25 8.02
C PRO A 161 7.80 -3.09 8.66
N ALA A 162 6.61 -3.17 8.04
CA ALA A 162 5.52 -4.04 8.52
C ALA A 162 5.91 -5.53 8.47
N LEU A 163 6.55 -5.96 7.39
CA LEU A 163 7.00 -7.34 7.23
C LEU A 163 8.10 -7.69 8.25
N THR A 164 9.05 -6.78 8.50
CA THR A 164 10.08 -6.97 9.52
C THR A 164 9.46 -7.20 10.90
N ASP A 165 8.46 -6.40 11.28
CA ASP A 165 7.79 -6.55 12.57
C ASP A 165 6.92 -7.80 12.66
N LEU A 166 6.28 -8.20 11.55
CA LEU A 166 5.58 -9.47 11.46
C LEU A 166 6.54 -10.64 11.68
N LEU A 167 7.71 -10.64 11.05
CA LEU A 167 8.72 -11.69 11.22
C LEU A 167 9.25 -11.74 12.66
N ALA A 168 9.48 -10.59 13.29
CA ALA A 168 9.90 -10.51 14.69
C ALA A 168 8.82 -11.01 15.67
N GLY A 169 7.55 -10.99 15.26
CA GLY A 169 6.40 -11.32 16.10
C GLY A 169 5.89 -10.13 16.91
N ASN A 170 6.25 -8.91 16.52
CA ASN A 170 5.65 -7.68 17.04
C ASN A 170 4.22 -7.53 16.54
N THR A 171 3.93 -8.09 15.36
CA THR A 171 2.57 -8.19 14.83
C THR A 171 2.13 -9.62 14.56
N ASN A 172 0.81 -9.84 14.54
CA ASN A 172 0.23 -11.19 14.42
C ASN A 172 -0.12 -11.56 12.98
N VAL A 173 -0.64 -10.60 12.21
CA VAL A 173 -1.06 -10.79 10.81
C VAL A 173 -0.76 -9.55 9.98
N MET A 174 -0.60 -9.72 8.67
CA MET A 174 -0.50 -8.68 7.65
C MET A 174 -1.30 -9.06 6.41
#